data_AF-A0A3A0CT61-F1
#
_entry.id   AF-A0A3A0CT61-F1
#
_cell.length_a   1.000
_cell.length_b   1.000
_cell.length_c   1.000
_cell.angle_alpha   90.00
_cell.angle_beta   90.00
_cell.angle_gamma   90.00
#
_symmetry.space_group_name_H-M   'P 1'
#
loop_
_entity.id
_entity.type
_entity.pdbx_description
1 polymer ?
#
loop_
_entity_poly.entity_id
_entity_poly.type
_entity_poly.pdbx_seq_one_letter_code
_entity_poly.pdbx_strand_id
1 'polypeptide(L)'
;MCNAMDIVRRAAALATGIVLVAGCQTDMGNMLPPTAYGNGTAGARVISVDENWNSAEGFPGNLQFTDLTINSGVTLTLPSGITLRCTGAFTNNGTIIVLPGVEGGFAGQTGSGGDFSSEAVPPGAGIGTLAAQAGESGDDSSARLGGRGGFGISEFEARQVLAVAVPGGGGGATAGSDSSSGVTEISGSAGGGSVRILAAGSIANGAGAAIRADGEGGRGGGGGGGVVIMASSTEVRNEGTVSATGGDGEDGDSNQAPSGGGGGGLVHLLAPTISVGTLSVGGGSAGAIGPGVSAVARFGGGGGGPGAGAGGDGGDVPAGAFSVPTAATAGANGFGISTVVDPEALF
;
A
#
# COMPACT_ATOMS: atom_id res chain seq x y z
N MET A 1 16.67 3.07 44.30
CA MET A 1 17.59 1.99 44.73
C MET A 1 16.78 0.97 45.52
N CYS A 2 16.48 -0.19 44.94
CA CYS A 2 15.86 -1.29 45.69
C CYS A 2 16.88 -1.88 46.66
N ASN A 3 16.60 -1.80 47.95
CA ASN A 3 17.46 -2.35 49.00
C ASN A 3 17.53 -3.87 48.89
N ALA A 4 18.73 -4.43 48.96
CA ALA A 4 19.04 -5.86 48.86
C ALA A 4 18.48 -6.73 50.02
N MET A 5 17.60 -6.20 50.88
CA MET A 5 17.07 -6.92 52.04
C MET A 5 15.69 -7.56 51.85
N ASP A 6 15.04 -7.41 50.69
CA ASP A 6 13.72 -8.03 50.43
C ASP A 6 13.78 -9.39 49.70
N ILE A 7 14.97 -9.87 49.33
CA ILE A 7 15.16 -11.15 48.62
C ILE A 7 15.23 -12.36 49.57
N VAL A 8 15.42 -12.18 50.88
CA VAL A 8 15.71 -13.29 51.81
C VAL A 8 14.47 -13.86 52.53
N ARG A 9 13.28 -13.26 52.41
CA ARG A 9 12.08 -13.71 53.17
C ARG A 9 11.10 -14.63 52.43
N ARG A 10 11.40 -15.16 51.24
CA ARG A 10 10.46 -16.01 50.50
C ARG A 10 11.02 -17.34 49.97
N ALA A 11 11.77 -18.05 50.82
CA ALA A 11 12.21 -19.43 50.56
C ALA A 11 11.41 -20.49 51.38
N ALA A 12 10.14 -20.21 51.70
CA ALA A 12 9.28 -21.15 52.43
C ALA A 12 7.84 -21.16 51.86
N ALA A 13 7.70 -21.54 50.60
CA ALA A 13 6.41 -21.89 50.00
C ALA A 13 6.63 -22.80 48.76
N LEU A 14 7.05 -24.04 49.01
CA LEU A 14 7.13 -25.09 47.99
C LEU A 14 6.24 -26.26 48.43
N ALA A 15 4.95 -26.18 48.08
CA ALA A 15 4.01 -27.32 48.15
C ALA A 15 2.79 -27.21 47.22
N THR A 16 2.61 -26.11 46.47
CA THR A 16 1.57 -25.98 45.44
C THR A 16 2.18 -25.26 44.25
N GLY A 17 2.38 -25.96 43.13
CA GLY A 17 3.15 -25.52 41.96
C GLY A 17 2.59 -24.30 41.23
N ILE A 18 2.71 -23.13 41.85
CA ILE A 18 2.51 -21.81 41.24
C ILE A 18 3.84 -21.06 41.36
N VAL A 19 4.51 -20.89 40.23
CA VAL A 19 5.69 -20.03 40.10
C VAL A 19 5.21 -18.59 40.01
N LEU A 20 5.17 -17.88 41.13
CA LEU A 20 5.01 -16.42 41.16
C LEU A 20 6.36 -15.78 40.83
N VAL A 21 6.55 -15.37 39.58
CA VAL A 21 7.65 -14.47 39.19
C VAL A 21 7.31 -13.09 39.73
N ALA A 22 7.84 -12.73 40.90
CA ALA A 22 7.80 -11.37 41.41
C ALA A 22 8.80 -10.51 40.62
N GLY A 23 8.33 -9.97 39.48
CA GLY A 23 9.05 -8.94 38.75
C GLY A 23 9.19 -7.68 39.60
N CYS A 24 10.40 -7.16 39.70
CA CYS A 24 10.69 -5.86 40.28
C CYS A 24 9.96 -4.78 39.48
N GLN A 25 8.81 -4.33 39.97
CA GLN A 25 8.05 -3.20 39.44
C GLN A 25 8.73 -1.89 39.87
N THR A 26 9.93 -1.65 39.38
CA THR A 26 10.52 -0.31 39.43
C THR A 26 9.94 0.50 38.28
N ASP A 27 9.14 1.49 38.66
CA ASP A 27 8.68 2.63 37.83
C ASP A 27 7.33 2.52 37.09
N MET A 28 6.25 2.23 37.82
CA MET A 28 4.87 2.54 37.36
C MET A 28 4.40 3.96 37.76
N GLY A 29 5.29 4.79 38.30
CA GLY A 29 4.92 6.07 38.92
C GLY A 29 4.79 7.25 37.96
N ASN A 30 5.27 7.14 36.72
CA ASN A 30 5.18 8.22 35.74
C ASN A 30 5.07 7.74 34.28
N MET A 31 4.58 6.51 34.08
CA MET A 31 4.16 6.05 32.76
C MET A 31 2.83 6.74 32.42
N LEU A 32 2.90 8.04 32.11
CA LEU A 32 1.87 8.64 31.26
C LEU A 32 1.69 7.70 30.07
N PRO A 33 0.44 7.43 29.65
CA PRO A 33 0.19 6.57 28.51
C PRO A 33 1.10 7.01 27.36
N PRO A 34 1.86 6.09 26.72
CA PRO A 34 2.77 6.46 25.65
C PRO A 34 1.99 7.27 24.63
N THR A 35 2.43 8.51 24.39
CA THR A 35 1.73 9.42 23.48
C THR A 35 1.63 8.80 22.09
N ALA A 36 0.65 9.20 21.29
CA ALA A 36 0.51 8.75 19.90
C ALA A 36 1.83 8.90 19.09
N TYR A 37 2.63 9.89 19.47
CA TYR A 37 3.91 10.30 18.89
C TYR A 37 5.13 9.51 19.38
N GLY A 38 4.92 8.47 20.20
CA GLY A 38 5.98 7.61 20.71
C GLY A 38 6.67 8.19 21.94
N ASN A 39 7.85 7.64 22.25
CA ASN A 39 8.63 7.98 23.45
C ASN A 39 10.05 8.47 23.16
N GLY A 40 10.44 8.61 21.89
CA GLY A 40 11.76 9.11 21.48
C GLY A 40 12.94 8.19 21.82
N THR A 41 12.71 6.93 22.20
CA THR A 41 13.77 6.02 22.65
C THR A 41 14.79 5.63 21.58
N ALA A 42 14.51 5.85 20.30
CA ALA A 42 15.47 5.68 19.20
C ALA A 42 16.41 6.90 19.05
N GLY A 43 16.17 8.00 19.79
CA GLY A 43 16.93 9.24 19.68
C GLY A 43 16.66 9.98 18.36
N ALA A 44 17.44 11.02 18.10
CA ALA A 44 17.41 11.72 16.82
C ALA A 44 18.15 10.90 15.75
N ARG A 45 17.60 10.85 14.53
CA ARG A 45 18.19 10.14 13.38
C ARG A 45 18.24 11.03 12.14
N VAL A 46 19.37 10.98 11.44
CA VAL A 46 19.57 11.64 10.15
C VAL A 46 19.92 10.59 9.10
N ILE A 47 19.13 10.51 8.03
CA ILE A 47 19.35 9.63 6.89
C ILE A 47 20.16 10.42 5.86
N SER A 48 21.47 10.18 5.82
CA SER A 48 22.43 10.92 4.98
C SER A 48 22.87 10.16 3.73
N VAL A 49 22.48 8.90 3.59
CA VAL A 49 22.73 8.03 2.44
C VAL A 49 21.48 7.20 2.19
N ASP A 50 21.36 6.62 1.00
CA ASP A 50 20.22 5.76 0.69
C ASP A 50 20.14 4.59 1.67
N GLU A 51 18.94 4.39 2.23
CA GLU A 51 18.67 3.33 3.18
C GLU A 51 17.44 2.53 2.75
N ASN A 52 17.50 1.21 2.94
CA ASN A 52 16.39 0.31 2.68
C ASN A 52 16.00 -0.42 3.98
N TRP A 53 14.87 -0.03 4.54
CA TRP A 53 14.32 -0.64 5.77
C TRP A 53 13.45 -1.85 5.48
N ASN A 54 13.35 -2.32 4.24
CA ASN A 54 12.69 -3.59 3.93
C ASN A 54 13.61 -4.80 4.22
N SER A 55 14.92 -4.59 4.37
CA SER A 55 15.85 -5.65 4.75
C SER A 55 16.01 -5.71 6.28
N ALA A 56 16.22 -6.92 6.82
CA ALA A 56 16.47 -7.11 8.24
C ALA A 56 17.73 -6.36 8.73
N GLU A 57 18.71 -6.16 7.86
CA GLU A 57 19.95 -5.43 8.19
C GLU A 57 19.76 -3.90 8.20
N GLY A 58 18.89 -3.37 7.34
CA GLY A 58 18.64 -1.93 7.26
C GLY A 58 17.54 -1.42 8.19
N PHE A 59 16.64 -2.30 8.63
CA PHE A 59 15.50 -1.92 9.46
C PHE A 59 15.93 -1.50 10.88
N PRO A 60 15.58 -0.27 11.34
CA PRO A 60 15.77 0.09 12.73
C PRO A 60 14.82 -0.71 13.62
N GLY A 61 15.36 -1.45 14.60
CA GLY A 61 14.55 -2.18 15.58
C GLY A 61 13.61 -1.31 16.43
N ASN A 62 13.74 0.03 16.36
CA ASN A 62 12.88 0.98 17.05
C ASN A 62 12.57 2.19 16.14
N LEU A 63 11.27 2.48 15.97
CA LEU A 63 10.74 3.55 15.10
C LEU A 63 10.20 4.75 15.89
N GLN A 64 10.68 4.94 17.13
CA GLN A 64 10.28 6.02 18.04
C GLN A 64 11.42 7.03 18.20
N PHE A 65 11.52 7.98 17.30
CA PHE A 65 12.59 8.97 17.24
C PHE A 65 12.29 10.20 18.10
N THR A 66 13.33 10.92 18.49
CA THR A 66 13.16 12.32 18.93
C THR A 66 12.88 13.17 17.70
N ASP A 67 13.82 13.18 16.74
CA ASP A 67 13.67 13.82 15.44
C ASP A 67 14.10 12.85 14.34
N LEU A 68 13.45 12.91 13.18
CA LEU A 68 13.86 12.15 12.00
C LEU A 68 14.04 13.09 10.80
N THR A 69 15.24 13.13 10.25
CA THR A 69 15.57 13.94 9.07
C THR A 69 16.04 13.06 7.92
N ILE A 70 15.44 13.22 6.74
CA ILE A 70 15.92 12.65 5.48
C ILE A 70 16.58 13.77 4.68
N ASN A 71 17.86 13.63 4.35
CA ASN A 71 18.61 14.65 3.64
C ASN A 71 18.18 14.77 2.17
N SER A 72 18.47 15.91 1.56
CA SER A 72 18.22 16.10 0.12
C SER A 72 19.07 15.18 -0.74
N GLY A 73 18.49 14.67 -1.82
CA GLY A 73 19.13 13.73 -2.73
C GLY A 73 19.22 12.30 -2.21
N VAL A 74 18.66 12.01 -1.03
CA VAL A 74 18.66 10.68 -0.39
C VAL A 74 17.30 9.99 -0.54
N THR A 75 17.32 8.67 -0.73
CA THR A 75 16.14 7.82 -0.77
C THR A 75 16.04 6.93 0.46
N LEU A 76 14.89 6.96 1.13
CA LEU A 76 14.51 6.02 2.18
C LEU A 76 13.42 5.08 1.67
N THR A 77 13.73 3.79 1.57
CA THR A 77 12.76 2.76 1.19
C THR A 77 12.17 2.11 2.45
N LEU A 78 10.84 2.09 2.54
CA LEU A 78 10.08 1.57 3.67
C LEU A 78 9.23 0.37 3.24
N PRO A 79 9.09 -0.67 4.09
CA PRO A 79 8.03 -1.66 3.91
C PRO A 79 6.66 -1.02 4.15
N SER A 80 5.61 -1.62 3.58
CA SER A 80 4.22 -1.22 3.82
C SER A 80 3.79 -1.44 5.28
N GLY A 81 2.86 -0.64 5.78
CA GLY A 81 2.30 -0.74 7.13
C GLY A 81 3.14 -0.08 8.22
N ILE A 82 4.18 0.67 7.86
CA ILE A 82 5.08 1.29 8.84
C ILE A 82 4.46 2.54 9.47
N THR A 83 4.63 2.65 10.80
CA THR A 83 4.37 3.89 11.53
C THR A 83 5.69 4.47 12.05
N LEU A 84 6.05 5.66 11.55
CA LEU A 84 7.15 6.48 12.07
C LEU A 84 6.60 7.41 13.16
N ARG A 85 7.28 7.45 14.32
CA ARG A 85 6.87 8.26 15.47
C ARG A 85 8.01 9.18 15.89
N CYS A 86 7.74 10.48 16.00
CA CYS A 86 8.69 11.50 16.45
C CYS A 86 8.12 12.28 17.63
N THR A 87 8.84 12.36 18.76
CA THR A 87 8.44 13.25 19.86
C THR A 87 8.80 14.73 19.62
N GLY A 88 9.67 14.97 18.64
CA GLY A 88 10.00 16.26 18.05
C GLY A 88 9.53 16.32 16.60
N ALA A 89 10.38 16.79 15.69
CA ALA A 89 10.04 17.04 14.30
C ALA A 89 10.35 15.86 13.36
N PHE A 90 9.55 15.76 12.29
CA PHE A 90 9.87 14.95 11.12
C PHE A 90 10.17 15.87 9.93
N THR A 91 11.33 15.70 9.30
CA THR A 91 11.74 16.51 8.15
C THR A 91 12.15 15.61 6.99
N ASN A 92 11.43 15.66 5.88
CA ASN A 92 11.81 15.02 4.63
C ASN A 92 12.29 16.08 3.62
N ASN A 93 13.56 16.04 3.25
CA ASN A 93 14.12 16.82 2.14
C ASN A 93 14.48 15.93 0.93
N GLY A 94 14.30 14.62 1.04
CA GLY A 94 14.67 13.61 0.05
C GLY A 94 13.46 12.90 -0.54
N THR A 95 13.63 11.62 -0.88
CA THR A 95 12.56 10.74 -1.39
C THR A 95 12.26 9.63 -0.39
N ILE A 96 10.99 9.38 -0.12
CA ILE A 96 10.52 8.20 0.61
C ILE A 96 9.76 7.33 -0.39
N ILE A 97 10.14 6.06 -0.50
CA ILE A 97 9.43 5.05 -1.30
C ILE A 97 8.83 4.05 -0.33
N VAL A 98 7.50 3.90 -0.36
CA VAL A 98 6.77 2.90 0.41
C VAL A 98 6.46 1.74 -0.51
N LEU A 99 7.04 0.57 -0.22
CA LEU A 99 6.87 -0.61 -1.05
C LEU A 99 5.42 -1.12 -1.04
N PRO A 100 4.99 -1.80 -2.11
CA PRO A 100 3.67 -2.43 -2.19
C PRO A 100 3.30 -3.26 -0.96
N GLY A 101 2.03 -3.20 -0.57
CA GLY A 101 1.50 -3.91 0.60
C GLY A 101 0.63 -5.12 0.27
N VAL A 102 0.16 -5.22 -0.97
CA VAL A 102 -0.77 -6.26 -1.43
C VAL A 102 -0.35 -6.73 -2.80
N GLU A 103 -0.19 -8.03 -2.97
CA GLU A 103 0.13 -8.63 -4.27
C GLU A 103 -1.09 -8.62 -5.21
N GLY A 104 -0.81 -8.60 -6.52
CA GLY A 104 -1.83 -8.80 -7.55
C GLY A 104 -2.36 -10.23 -7.57
N GLY A 105 -3.46 -10.43 -8.29
CA GLY A 105 -4.03 -11.77 -8.51
C GLY A 105 -3.13 -12.61 -9.39
N PHE A 106 -3.27 -13.92 -9.34
CA PHE A 106 -2.41 -14.85 -10.08
C PHE A 106 -3.22 -15.94 -10.75
N ALA A 107 -2.91 -16.28 -12.00
CA ALA A 107 -3.50 -17.40 -12.72
C ALA A 107 -2.45 -18.50 -12.90
N GLY A 108 -2.53 -19.54 -12.08
CA GLY A 108 -1.66 -20.70 -12.23
C GLY A 108 -2.03 -21.52 -13.45
N GLN A 109 -1.06 -21.87 -14.30
CA GLN A 109 -1.24 -22.91 -15.29
C GLN A 109 -0.93 -24.27 -14.65
N THR A 110 -1.96 -25.01 -14.25
CA THR A 110 -1.79 -26.40 -13.77
C THR A 110 -2.01 -27.38 -14.92
N GLY A 111 -1.01 -27.55 -15.80
CA GLY A 111 -0.96 -28.69 -16.72
C GLY A 111 -0.38 -28.40 -18.11
N SER A 112 0.36 -29.37 -18.65
CA SER A 112 0.68 -29.44 -20.08
C SER A 112 -0.51 -30.05 -20.81
N GLY A 113 -1.35 -29.24 -21.46
CA GLY A 113 -2.46 -29.81 -22.24
C GLY A 113 -3.61 -28.91 -22.68
N GLY A 114 -3.60 -27.61 -22.39
CA GLY A 114 -4.69 -26.71 -22.80
C GLY A 114 -5.97 -26.83 -21.94
N ASP A 115 -5.87 -27.48 -20.78
CA ASP A 115 -6.94 -27.47 -19.78
C ASP A 115 -6.78 -26.20 -18.92
N PHE A 116 -7.48 -25.14 -19.29
CA PHE A 116 -7.38 -23.79 -18.71
C PHE A 116 -8.07 -23.66 -17.34
N SER A 117 -8.12 -24.73 -16.53
CA SER A 117 -8.59 -24.65 -15.16
C SER A 117 -7.55 -23.96 -14.27
N SER A 118 -7.23 -22.70 -14.57
CA SER A 118 -6.41 -21.87 -13.69
C SER A 118 -7.21 -21.57 -12.44
N GLU A 119 -6.78 -22.11 -11.30
CA GLU A 119 -7.21 -21.62 -10.00
C GLU A 119 -6.65 -20.20 -9.88
N ALA A 120 -7.48 -19.22 -10.25
CA ALA A 120 -7.13 -17.83 -10.12
C ALA A 120 -7.08 -17.48 -8.63
N VAL A 121 -5.90 -17.14 -8.13
CA VAL A 121 -5.74 -16.54 -6.81
C VAL A 121 -6.22 -15.10 -6.93
N PRO A 122 -7.32 -14.71 -6.26
CA PRO A 122 -7.81 -13.34 -6.33
C PRO A 122 -6.80 -12.37 -5.70
N PRO A 123 -6.67 -11.14 -6.22
CA PRO A 123 -5.88 -10.11 -5.56
C PRO A 123 -6.47 -9.76 -4.18
N GLY A 124 -5.67 -9.12 -3.33
CA GLY A 124 -6.18 -8.49 -2.12
C GLY A 124 -6.84 -7.13 -2.43
N ALA A 125 -7.86 -6.77 -1.64
CA ALA A 125 -8.57 -5.50 -1.81
C ALA A 125 -7.84 -4.27 -1.22
N GLY A 126 -6.77 -4.44 -0.45
CA GLY A 126 -6.14 -3.32 0.25
C GLY A 126 -7.12 -2.64 1.22
N ILE A 127 -7.19 -1.31 1.15
CA ILE A 127 -8.21 -0.52 1.85
C ILE A 127 -9.58 -0.49 1.16
N GLY A 128 -9.69 -0.97 -0.08
CA GLY A 128 -10.93 -1.01 -0.84
C GLY A 128 -11.97 -1.99 -0.26
N THR A 129 -13.23 -1.83 -0.64
CA THR A 129 -14.32 -2.70 -0.16
C THR A 129 -14.44 -4.01 -0.95
N LEU A 130 -13.90 -4.07 -2.17
CA LEU A 130 -13.94 -5.26 -3.02
C LEU A 130 -12.67 -5.36 -3.88
N ALA A 131 -12.05 -6.54 -3.90
CA ALA A 131 -10.90 -6.82 -4.76
C ALA A 131 -11.28 -6.84 -6.24
N ALA A 132 -10.29 -6.61 -7.11
CA ALA A 132 -10.44 -6.78 -8.55
C ALA A 132 -10.70 -8.25 -8.92
N GLN A 133 -11.29 -8.47 -10.09
CA GLN A 133 -11.60 -9.79 -10.63
C GLN A 133 -10.80 -10.04 -11.91
N ALA A 134 -10.38 -11.29 -12.11
CA ALA A 134 -9.72 -11.71 -13.34
C ALA A 134 -10.73 -11.74 -14.51
N GLY A 135 -10.23 -11.57 -15.73
CA GLY A 135 -11.01 -11.82 -16.94
C GLY A 135 -11.30 -13.30 -17.14
N GLU A 136 -12.29 -13.61 -17.97
CA GLU A 136 -12.58 -14.99 -18.35
C GLU A 136 -11.49 -15.55 -19.28
N SER A 137 -11.14 -16.82 -19.10
CA SER A 137 -10.27 -17.58 -19.99
C SER A 137 -11.09 -18.51 -20.91
N GLY A 138 -10.55 -18.87 -22.06
CA GLY A 138 -11.18 -19.85 -22.96
C GLY A 138 -10.63 -19.82 -24.39
N ASP A 139 -11.38 -20.44 -25.30
CA ASP A 139 -11.08 -20.46 -26.72
C ASP A 139 -11.85 -19.38 -27.51
N ASP A 140 -11.74 -19.43 -28.84
CA ASP A 140 -12.37 -18.49 -29.77
C ASP A 140 -13.84 -18.80 -30.08
N SER A 141 -14.43 -19.82 -29.47
CA SER A 141 -15.81 -20.24 -29.75
C SER A 141 -16.87 -19.33 -29.13
N SER A 142 -16.52 -18.61 -28.05
CA SER A 142 -17.40 -17.66 -27.36
C SER A 142 -16.61 -16.45 -26.86
N ALA A 143 -17.31 -15.34 -26.62
CA ALA A 143 -16.70 -14.14 -26.06
C ALA A 143 -16.07 -14.43 -24.68
N ARG A 144 -14.99 -13.71 -24.36
CA ARG A 144 -14.38 -13.67 -23.03
C ARG A 144 -14.65 -12.32 -22.40
N LEU A 145 -15.30 -12.31 -21.24
CA LEU A 145 -15.55 -11.08 -20.51
C LEU A 145 -14.30 -10.60 -19.79
N GLY A 146 -14.10 -9.30 -19.77
CA GLY A 146 -13.11 -8.63 -18.95
C GLY A 146 -13.43 -8.75 -17.46
N GLY A 147 -12.37 -8.71 -16.66
CA GLY A 147 -12.44 -8.70 -15.21
C GLY A 147 -12.96 -7.37 -14.68
N ARG A 148 -13.75 -7.42 -13.61
CA ARG A 148 -14.25 -6.20 -12.95
C ARG A 148 -13.18 -5.53 -12.10
N GLY A 149 -13.12 -4.21 -12.15
CA GLY A 149 -12.30 -3.40 -11.25
C GLY A 149 -12.74 -3.54 -9.79
N GLY A 150 -11.79 -3.36 -8.87
CA GLY A 150 -12.10 -3.35 -7.45
C GLY A 150 -12.85 -2.09 -7.01
N PHE A 151 -13.57 -2.16 -5.89
CA PHE A 151 -14.33 -1.02 -5.38
C PHE A 151 -13.51 -0.30 -4.31
N GLY A 152 -13.32 1.00 -4.48
CA GLY A 152 -12.69 1.87 -3.48
C GLY A 152 -13.61 2.11 -2.28
N ILE A 153 -13.24 3.08 -1.45
CA ILE A 153 -14.03 3.51 -0.29
C ILE A 153 -14.68 4.87 -0.55
N SER A 154 -15.69 5.22 0.22
CA SER A 154 -16.23 6.58 0.23
C SER A 154 -15.26 7.56 0.90
N GLU A 155 -15.39 8.85 0.60
CA GLU A 155 -14.60 9.89 1.29
C GLU A 155 -14.88 9.88 2.82
N PHE A 156 -16.10 9.54 3.23
CA PHE A 156 -16.45 9.43 4.65
C PHE A 156 -15.64 8.32 5.34
N GLU A 157 -15.57 7.13 4.74
CA GLU A 157 -14.74 6.03 5.22
C GLU A 157 -13.26 6.40 5.17
N ALA A 158 -12.80 7.07 4.12
CA ALA A 158 -11.42 7.53 4.00
C ALA A 158 -11.01 8.46 5.15
N ARG A 159 -11.92 9.32 5.64
CA ARG A 159 -11.67 10.17 6.83
C ARG A 159 -11.56 9.38 8.13
N GLN A 160 -12.07 8.15 8.19
CA GLN A 160 -11.92 7.26 9.35
C GLN A 160 -10.62 6.44 9.30
N VAL A 161 -9.88 6.47 8.19
CA VAL A 161 -8.60 5.76 8.05
C VAL A 161 -7.50 6.56 8.78
N LEU A 162 -7.34 6.26 10.08
CA LEU A 162 -6.33 6.88 10.95
C LEU A 162 -5.14 5.96 11.26
N ALA A 163 -5.33 4.66 11.03
CA ALA A 163 -4.29 3.66 11.15
C ALA A 163 -3.94 3.10 9.78
N VAL A 164 -2.66 2.84 9.57
CA VAL A 164 -2.20 2.03 8.46
C VAL A 164 -2.04 0.59 8.93
N ALA A 165 -2.53 -0.34 8.13
CA ALA A 165 -2.19 -1.76 8.21
C ALA A 165 -1.23 -2.10 7.07
N VAL A 166 -0.65 -3.31 7.06
CA VAL A 166 0.23 -3.77 5.95
C VAL A 166 -0.42 -3.56 4.58
N PRO A 167 -1.74 -3.82 4.37
CA PRO A 167 -2.40 -3.48 3.13
C PRO A 167 -2.52 -1.96 2.94
N GLY A 168 -2.00 -1.44 1.84
CA GLY A 168 -2.28 -0.11 1.32
C GLY A 168 -3.33 -0.19 0.22
N GLY A 169 -2.91 0.03 -1.03
CA GLY A 169 -3.74 -0.23 -2.20
C GLY A 169 -3.94 -1.72 -2.43
N GLY A 170 -5.05 -2.08 -3.07
CA GLY A 170 -5.35 -3.45 -3.50
C GLY A 170 -4.62 -3.81 -4.79
N GLY A 171 -4.35 -5.10 -4.98
CA GLY A 171 -3.71 -5.61 -6.19
C GLY A 171 -4.66 -5.61 -7.38
N GLY A 172 -4.12 -5.45 -8.59
CA GLY A 172 -4.85 -5.70 -9.83
C GLY A 172 -5.01 -7.19 -10.09
N ALA A 173 -6.01 -7.56 -10.89
CA ALA A 173 -6.21 -8.94 -11.29
C ALA A 173 -5.38 -9.30 -12.52
N THR A 174 -5.02 -10.56 -12.68
CA THR A 174 -4.40 -11.06 -13.91
C THR A 174 -5.39 -11.03 -15.08
N ALA A 175 -4.88 -10.77 -16.28
CA ALA A 175 -5.62 -10.93 -17.52
C ALA A 175 -5.64 -12.40 -17.99
N GLY A 176 -4.67 -13.23 -17.62
CA GLY A 176 -4.63 -14.63 -18.03
C GLY A 176 -3.24 -15.25 -17.93
N SER A 177 -3.03 -16.35 -18.64
CA SER A 177 -1.71 -16.99 -18.73
C SER A 177 -1.25 -17.01 -20.19
N ASP A 178 -0.32 -16.14 -20.58
CA ASP A 178 0.35 -16.28 -21.87
C ASP A 178 1.47 -17.32 -21.77
N SER A 179 1.28 -18.46 -22.44
CA SER A 179 2.33 -19.48 -22.61
C SER A 179 3.05 -19.39 -23.96
N SER A 180 2.62 -18.47 -24.85
CA SER A 180 3.00 -18.44 -26.26
C SER A 180 4.19 -17.53 -26.57
N SER A 181 4.43 -16.47 -25.78
CA SER A 181 5.53 -15.52 -26.00
C SER A 181 6.76 -15.74 -25.10
N GLY A 182 6.67 -16.62 -24.10
CA GLY A 182 7.68 -16.72 -23.05
C GLY A 182 7.67 -15.55 -22.05
N VAL A 183 6.73 -14.61 -22.19
CA VAL A 183 6.41 -13.60 -21.20
C VAL A 183 5.21 -14.10 -20.39
N THR A 184 5.47 -14.64 -19.21
CA THR A 184 4.41 -15.14 -18.33
C THR A 184 3.81 -13.97 -17.55
N GLU A 185 2.80 -13.31 -18.10
CA GLU A 185 1.97 -12.28 -17.43
C GLU A 185 0.89 -12.93 -16.55
N ILE A 186 1.29 -13.94 -15.79
CA ILE A 186 0.41 -14.75 -14.95
C ILE A 186 -0.03 -14.03 -13.67
N SER A 187 0.30 -12.75 -13.53
CA SER A 187 0.05 -11.95 -12.32
C SER A 187 -0.51 -10.58 -12.67
N GLY A 188 -1.45 -10.08 -11.87
CA GLY A 188 -1.80 -8.67 -11.83
C GLY A 188 -0.74 -7.84 -11.08
N SER A 189 -0.85 -6.52 -11.18
CA SER A 189 0.11 -5.59 -10.56
C SER A 189 -0.14 -5.43 -9.05
N ALA A 190 0.92 -5.21 -8.26
CA ALA A 190 0.79 -5.04 -6.82
C ALA A 190 0.21 -3.67 -6.43
N GLY A 191 -0.56 -3.62 -5.33
CA GLY A 191 -1.13 -2.40 -4.78
C GLY A 191 -0.13 -1.63 -3.93
N GLY A 192 -0.20 -0.29 -3.98
CA GLY A 192 0.75 0.63 -3.34
C GLY A 192 0.83 0.47 -1.82
N GLY A 193 1.95 0.90 -1.25
CA GLY A 193 2.24 0.75 0.17
C GLY A 193 1.41 1.65 1.10
N SER A 194 1.52 1.42 2.40
CA SER A 194 0.93 2.30 3.42
C SER A 194 1.99 2.80 4.41
N VAL A 195 1.95 4.08 4.74
CA VAL A 195 2.82 4.69 5.74
C VAL A 195 2.06 5.70 6.59
N ARG A 196 2.38 5.71 7.88
CA ARG A 196 1.89 6.71 8.84
C ARG A 196 3.07 7.42 9.49
N ILE A 197 3.04 8.74 9.49
CA ILE A 197 4.07 9.60 10.07
C ILE A 197 3.40 10.44 11.16
N LEU A 198 3.83 10.25 12.40
CA LEU A 198 3.30 10.92 13.58
C LEU A 198 4.42 11.77 14.20
N ALA A 199 4.17 13.06 14.42
CA ALA A 199 5.12 13.95 15.10
C ALA A 199 4.43 14.84 16.14
N ALA A 200 4.97 14.89 17.36
CA ALA A 200 4.51 15.88 18.36
C ALA A 200 5.07 17.29 18.06
N GLY A 201 6.14 17.38 17.27
CA GLY A 201 6.57 18.62 16.62
C GLY A 201 5.96 18.75 15.24
N SER A 202 6.58 19.53 14.35
CA SER A 202 6.11 19.72 12.99
C SER A 202 6.49 18.56 12.06
N ILE A 203 5.70 18.36 11.01
CA ILE A 203 6.04 17.54 9.85
C ILE A 203 6.32 18.48 8.69
N ALA A 204 7.52 18.40 8.11
CA ALA A 204 7.92 19.15 6.93
C ALA A 204 8.31 18.19 5.78
N ASN A 205 7.60 18.25 4.66
CA ASN A 205 8.02 17.65 3.38
C ASN A 205 8.48 18.79 2.47
N GLY A 206 9.79 19.02 2.40
CA GLY A 206 10.39 20.21 1.79
C GLY A 206 10.18 20.31 0.27
N ALA A 207 10.45 21.49 -0.27
CA ALA A 207 10.40 21.71 -1.72
C ALA A 207 11.31 20.72 -2.48
N GLY A 208 10.74 20.02 -3.46
CA GLY A 208 11.44 18.98 -4.22
C GLY A 208 11.54 17.62 -3.54
N ALA A 209 11.10 17.50 -2.28
CA ALA A 209 10.99 16.21 -1.60
C ALA A 209 9.78 15.41 -2.10
N ALA A 210 9.84 14.09 -1.98
CA ALA A 210 8.78 13.19 -2.41
C ALA A 210 8.47 12.11 -1.36
N ILE A 211 7.20 11.74 -1.26
CA ILE A 211 6.73 10.52 -0.59
C ILE A 211 5.88 9.76 -1.61
N ARG A 212 6.25 8.52 -1.94
CA ARG A 212 5.59 7.70 -2.96
C ARG A 212 5.07 6.40 -2.37
N ALA A 213 3.77 6.19 -2.47
CA ALA A 213 3.06 4.98 -2.10
C ALA A 213 2.19 4.51 -3.28
N ASP A 214 2.73 4.63 -4.49
CA ASP A 214 2.00 4.38 -5.73
C ASP A 214 1.79 2.88 -5.98
N GLY A 215 0.71 2.53 -6.67
CA GLY A 215 0.47 1.17 -7.16
C GLY A 215 1.36 0.85 -8.36
N GLU A 216 1.69 -0.44 -8.53
CA GLU A 216 2.43 -0.90 -9.71
C GLU A 216 1.51 -0.99 -10.93
N GLY A 217 2.09 -0.95 -12.13
CA GLY A 217 1.35 -1.13 -13.39
C GLY A 217 2.09 -2.02 -14.38
N GLY A 218 1.44 -2.28 -15.52
CA GLY A 218 2.05 -3.00 -16.64
C GLY A 218 2.11 -4.52 -16.49
N ARG A 219 1.28 -5.12 -15.63
CA ARG A 219 1.04 -6.57 -15.55
C ARG A 219 -0.43 -6.80 -15.21
N GLY A 220 -1.21 -7.35 -16.14
CA GLY A 220 -2.66 -7.44 -16.02
C GLY A 220 -3.30 -6.09 -15.62
N GLY A 221 -4.27 -6.14 -14.71
CA GLY A 221 -4.84 -4.95 -14.08
C GLY A 221 -3.82 -4.18 -13.25
N GLY A 222 -3.88 -2.85 -13.33
CA GLY A 222 -3.03 -1.95 -12.55
C GLY A 222 -3.35 -2.01 -11.06
N GLY A 223 -2.34 -1.86 -10.20
CA GLY A 223 -2.49 -1.89 -8.74
C GLY A 223 -3.07 -0.58 -8.19
N GLY A 224 -3.90 -0.67 -7.15
CA GLY A 224 -4.45 0.52 -6.49
C GLY A 224 -3.37 1.33 -5.77
N GLY A 225 -3.56 2.64 -5.67
CA GLY A 225 -2.69 3.54 -4.93
C GLY A 225 -2.76 3.29 -3.42
N GLY A 226 -1.67 3.58 -2.74
CA GLY A 226 -1.45 3.32 -1.32
C GLY A 226 -2.10 4.31 -0.34
N VAL A 227 -1.57 4.34 0.88
CA VAL A 227 -2.03 5.23 1.96
C VAL A 227 -0.87 6.01 2.56
N VAL A 228 -0.98 7.33 2.61
CA VAL A 228 -0.03 8.20 3.32
C VAL A 228 -0.79 9.01 4.36
N ILE A 229 -0.50 8.79 5.64
CA ILE A 229 -1.04 9.60 6.74
C ILE A 229 0.09 10.42 7.36
N MET A 230 -0.09 11.73 7.43
CA MET A 230 0.81 12.63 8.15
C MET A 230 0.01 13.37 9.23
N ALA A 231 0.36 13.13 10.49
CA ALA A 231 -0.32 13.74 11.63
C ALA A 231 0.64 14.43 12.59
N SER A 232 0.37 15.70 12.89
CA SER A 232 1.17 16.53 13.79
C SER A 232 0.30 17.28 14.79
N SER A 233 0.72 17.39 16.06
CA SER A 233 0.06 18.26 17.03
C SER A 233 0.32 19.76 16.81
N THR A 234 1.13 20.13 15.82
CA THR A 234 1.47 21.54 15.53
C THR A 234 1.19 21.91 14.08
N GLU A 235 1.99 21.43 13.14
CA GLU A 235 1.96 21.79 11.73
C GLU A 235 2.29 20.57 10.84
N VAL A 236 1.52 20.41 9.76
CA VAL A 236 1.97 19.67 8.57
C VAL A 236 2.21 20.66 7.45
N ARG A 237 3.46 20.78 7.00
CA ARG A 237 3.86 21.59 5.85
C ARG A 237 4.40 20.69 4.75
N ASN A 238 3.61 20.57 3.69
CA ASN A 238 4.01 19.92 2.46
C ASN A 238 4.32 20.99 1.40
N GLU A 239 5.59 21.12 1.02
CA GLU A 239 6.05 21.94 -0.11
C GLU A 239 6.50 21.05 -1.30
N GLY A 240 6.61 19.74 -1.08
CA GLY A 240 6.96 18.74 -2.08
C GLY A 240 5.76 18.01 -2.67
N THR A 241 6.00 16.77 -3.13
CA THR A 241 4.96 15.87 -3.66
C THR A 241 4.70 14.72 -2.70
N VAL A 242 3.43 14.43 -2.46
CA VAL A 242 2.97 13.18 -1.83
C VAL A 242 2.10 12.44 -2.83
N SER A 243 2.50 11.23 -3.20
CA SER A 243 1.86 10.43 -4.24
C SER A 243 1.37 9.10 -3.70
N ALA A 244 0.14 8.76 -4.07
CA ALA A 244 -0.48 7.46 -3.90
C ALA A 244 -1.34 7.19 -5.14
N THR A 245 -0.76 7.26 -6.33
CA THR A 245 -1.48 7.03 -7.58
C THR A 245 -1.71 5.54 -7.82
N GLY A 246 -2.80 5.19 -8.50
CA GLY A 246 -2.95 3.85 -9.06
C GLY A 246 -1.98 3.62 -10.22
N GLY A 247 -1.63 2.36 -10.47
CA GLY A 247 -0.79 1.98 -11.62
C GLY A 247 -1.61 1.72 -12.88
N ASP A 248 -0.97 1.85 -14.03
CA ASP A 248 -1.61 1.64 -15.34
C ASP A 248 -1.90 0.16 -15.60
N GLY A 249 -3.02 -0.11 -16.29
CA GLY A 249 -3.35 -1.44 -16.79
C GLY A 249 -2.46 -1.83 -17.98
N GLU A 250 -2.26 -3.13 -18.15
CA GLU A 250 -1.54 -3.70 -19.28
C GLU A 250 -2.29 -3.53 -20.61
N ASP A 251 -1.54 -3.22 -21.67
CA ASP A 251 -2.07 -3.12 -23.03
C ASP A 251 -2.56 -4.49 -23.53
N GLY A 252 -3.59 -4.50 -24.37
CA GLY A 252 -4.03 -5.74 -25.00
C GLY A 252 -3.03 -6.24 -26.04
N ASP A 253 -3.04 -7.54 -26.31
CA ASP A 253 -2.13 -8.16 -27.28
C ASP A 253 -2.82 -9.25 -28.14
N SER A 254 -2.01 -10.17 -28.69
CA SER A 254 -2.46 -11.26 -29.55
C SER A 254 -3.37 -12.30 -28.91
N ASN A 255 -3.43 -12.39 -27.58
CA ASN A 255 -4.25 -13.36 -26.84
C ASN A 255 -5.13 -12.75 -25.74
N GLN A 256 -4.93 -11.48 -25.35
CA GLN A 256 -5.69 -10.85 -24.27
C GLN A 256 -6.24 -9.47 -24.63
N ALA A 257 -7.35 -9.10 -24.00
CA ALA A 257 -7.87 -7.74 -24.04
C ALA A 257 -7.02 -6.80 -23.16
N PRO A 258 -7.09 -5.47 -23.37
CA PRO A 258 -6.46 -4.52 -22.45
C PRO A 258 -7.02 -4.65 -21.04
N SER A 259 -6.19 -4.36 -20.04
CA SER A 259 -6.56 -4.43 -18.62
C SER A 259 -6.94 -3.06 -18.04
N GLY A 260 -7.72 -3.08 -16.96
CA GLY A 260 -8.17 -1.87 -16.27
C GLY A 260 -7.07 -1.21 -15.43
N GLY A 261 -7.11 0.12 -15.33
CA GLY A 261 -6.18 0.89 -14.48
C GLY A 261 -6.51 0.79 -12.99
N GLY A 262 -5.51 0.89 -12.12
CA GLY A 262 -5.70 0.84 -10.66
C GLY A 262 -6.35 2.12 -10.10
N GLY A 263 -7.16 1.99 -9.06
CA GLY A 263 -7.77 3.15 -8.39
C GLY A 263 -6.76 3.97 -7.59
N GLY A 264 -6.92 5.30 -7.52
CA GLY A 264 -6.05 6.17 -6.73
C GLY A 264 -6.15 5.90 -5.22
N GLY A 265 -5.10 6.26 -4.47
CA GLY A 265 -4.96 6.01 -3.03
C GLY A 265 -5.46 7.14 -2.12
N LEU A 266 -5.05 7.09 -0.85
CA LEU A 266 -5.38 8.09 0.17
C LEU A 266 -4.13 8.84 0.62
N VAL A 267 -4.21 10.17 0.61
CA VAL A 267 -3.30 11.03 1.37
C VAL A 267 -4.10 11.81 2.41
N HIS A 268 -3.79 11.63 3.70
CA HIS A 268 -4.51 12.29 4.80
C HIS A 268 -3.55 13.10 5.68
N LEU A 269 -3.76 14.41 5.70
CA LEU A 269 -3.01 15.37 6.50
C LEU A 269 -3.85 15.79 7.72
N LEU A 270 -3.30 15.67 8.93
CA LEU A 270 -3.96 16.04 10.18
C LEU A 270 -3.05 16.95 11.01
N ALA A 271 -3.45 18.19 11.24
CA ALA A 271 -2.76 19.10 12.16
C ALA A 271 -3.58 20.37 12.44
N PRO A 272 -3.28 21.10 13.54
CA PRO A 272 -3.84 22.43 13.78
C PRO A 272 -3.54 23.44 12.66
N THR A 273 -2.40 23.30 11.98
CA THR A 273 -2.04 24.10 10.80
C THR A 273 -1.58 23.18 9.67
N ILE A 274 -2.11 23.36 8.47
CA ILE A 274 -1.75 22.56 7.29
C ILE A 274 -1.43 23.49 6.11
N SER A 275 -0.25 23.32 5.52
CA SER A 275 0.11 23.87 4.20
C SER A 275 0.25 22.73 3.21
N VAL A 276 -0.52 22.76 2.12
CA VAL A 276 -0.62 21.66 1.17
C VAL A 276 0.11 22.00 -0.12
N GLY A 277 1.12 21.19 -0.45
CA GLY A 277 1.80 21.16 -1.74
C GLY A 277 1.07 20.26 -2.73
N THR A 278 1.81 19.50 -3.54
CA THR A 278 1.19 18.57 -4.50
C THR A 278 0.76 17.28 -3.81
N LEU A 279 -0.53 16.95 -3.89
CA LEU A 279 -1.07 15.63 -3.55
C LEU A 279 -1.50 14.93 -4.84
N SER A 280 -0.84 13.82 -5.19
CA SER A 280 -1.15 13.04 -6.39
C SER A 280 -1.86 11.75 -6.01
N VAL A 281 -3.17 11.70 -6.23
CA VAL A 281 -4.04 10.56 -5.89
C VAL A 281 -4.87 10.11 -7.10
N GLY A 282 -4.32 10.31 -8.30
CA GLY A 282 -4.97 9.89 -9.55
C GLY A 282 -5.11 8.37 -9.64
N GLY A 283 -6.16 7.91 -10.32
CA GLY A 283 -6.20 6.53 -10.81
C GLY A 283 -5.21 6.32 -11.95
N GLY A 284 -4.85 5.06 -12.20
CA GLY A 284 -4.04 4.65 -13.34
C GLY A 284 -4.86 4.62 -14.64
N SER A 285 -4.15 4.73 -15.76
CA SER A 285 -4.72 4.66 -17.10
C SER A 285 -5.17 3.25 -17.43
N ALA A 286 -6.16 3.13 -18.31
CA ALA A 286 -6.50 1.85 -18.93
C ALA A 286 -5.39 1.42 -19.89
N GLY A 287 -5.22 0.10 -20.06
CA GLY A 287 -4.41 -0.44 -21.14
C GLY A 287 -4.96 -0.04 -22.52
N ALA A 288 -4.06 0.17 -23.48
CA ALA A 288 -4.42 0.48 -24.85
C ALA A 288 -4.96 -0.76 -25.58
N ILE A 289 -5.90 -0.54 -26.51
CA ILE A 289 -6.37 -1.60 -27.41
C ILE A 289 -5.20 -2.04 -28.30
N GLY A 290 -4.82 -3.32 -28.20
CA GLY A 290 -3.78 -3.94 -29.01
C GLY A 290 -4.14 -4.14 -30.49
N PRO A 291 -3.27 -4.81 -31.27
CA PRO A 291 -3.50 -5.06 -32.71
C PRO A 291 -4.64 -6.04 -33.01
N GLY A 292 -5.28 -6.62 -31.99
CA GLY A 292 -6.35 -7.61 -32.08
C GLY A 292 -5.94 -8.98 -31.56
N VAL A 293 -6.92 -9.77 -31.12
CA VAL A 293 -6.73 -11.11 -30.57
C VAL A 293 -6.88 -12.15 -31.67
N SER A 294 -5.80 -12.90 -31.93
CA SER A 294 -5.71 -13.93 -32.96
C SER A 294 -5.42 -15.33 -32.42
N ALA A 295 -5.00 -15.43 -31.16
CA ALA A 295 -4.76 -16.72 -30.53
C ALA A 295 -6.07 -17.50 -30.33
N VAL A 296 -6.00 -18.83 -30.42
CA VAL A 296 -7.15 -19.70 -30.09
C VAL A 296 -7.46 -19.54 -28.61
N ALA A 297 -6.46 -19.82 -27.75
CA ALA A 297 -6.52 -19.53 -26.33
C ALA A 297 -6.49 -18.01 -26.11
N ARG A 298 -7.46 -17.50 -25.38
CA ARG A 298 -7.65 -16.06 -25.20
C ARG A 298 -8.28 -15.71 -23.87
N PHE A 299 -8.10 -14.45 -23.49
CA PHE A 299 -8.51 -13.97 -22.19
C PHE A 299 -9.13 -12.57 -22.24
N GLY A 300 -10.14 -12.32 -21.41
CA GLY A 300 -10.56 -10.96 -21.09
C GLY A 300 -9.47 -10.24 -20.29
N GLY A 301 -9.45 -8.91 -20.34
CA GLY A 301 -8.47 -8.13 -19.60
C GLY A 301 -8.69 -8.20 -18.09
N GLY A 302 -7.64 -8.04 -17.28
CA GLY A 302 -7.75 -8.04 -15.83
C GLY A 302 -8.37 -6.74 -15.30
N GLY A 303 -9.18 -6.83 -14.24
CA GLY A 303 -9.67 -5.64 -13.53
C GLY A 303 -8.56 -4.96 -12.71
N GLY A 304 -8.60 -3.63 -12.63
CA GLY A 304 -7.69 -2.83 -11.82
C GLY A 304 -7.96 -2.92 -10.32
N GLY A 305 -6.91 -2.89 -9.51
CA GLY A 305 -6.96 -2.95 -8.05
C GLY A 305 -7.57 -1.69 -7.44
N PRO A 306 -8.36 -1.80 -6.36
CA PRO A 306 -8.93 -0.63 -5.70
C PRO A 306 -7.87 0.06 -4.82
N GLY A 307 -7.98 1.37 -4.66
CA GLY A 307 -7.33 2.13 -3.60
C GLY A 307 -8.40 2.77 -2.72
N ALA A 308 -8.27 4.08 -2.52
CA ALA A 308 -9.41 4.87 -2.08
C ALA A 308 -10.42 5.08 -3.23
N GLY A 309 -9.92 5.21 -4.47
CA GLY A 309 -10.71 5.16 -5.70
C GLY A 309 -10.96 3.73 -6.17
N ALA A 310 -12.00 3.54 -6.97
CA ALA A 310 -12.26 2.27 -7.64
C ALA A 310 -11.25 1.98 -8.76
N GLY A 311 -10.94 0.71 -9.00
CA GLY A 311 -10.19 0.29 -10.17
C GLY A 311 -11.07 0.25 -11.43
N GLY A 312 -10.43 0.27 -12.60
CA GLY A 312 -11.11 0.14 -13.88
C GLY A 312 -11.42 -1.31 -14.24
N ASP A 313 -12.47 -1.52 -15.02
CA ASP A 313 -12.80 -2.80 -15.66
C ASP A 313 -11.85 -3.10 -16.83
N GLY A 314 -11.53 -4.37 -17.02
CA GLY A 314 -10.78 -4.87 -18.19
C GLY A 314 -11.66 -4.97 -19.44
N GLY A 315 -11.02 -5.04 -20.61
CA GLY A 315 -11.69 -5.20 -21.89
C GLY A 315 -12.21 -6.62 -22.12
N ASP A 316 -13.22 -6.75 -22.97
CA ASP A 316 -13.78 -8.01 -23.44
C ASP A 316 -13.11 -8.44 -24.77
N VAL A 317 -13.06 -9.74 -25.02
CA VAL A 317 -12.67 -10.31 -26.32
C VAL A 317 -13.90 -10.94 -26.98
N PRO A 318 -14.38 -10.41 -28.13
CA PRO A 318 -15.47 -11.03 -28.87
C PRO A 318 -15.14 -12.46 -29.36
N ALA A 319 -16.17 -13.25 -29.65
CA ALA A 319 -16.01 -14.57 -30.26
C ALA A 319 -15.42 -14.48 -31.69
N GLY A 320 -14.74 -15.55 -32.12
CA GLY A 320 -14.23 -15.74 -33.49
C GLY A 320 -12.71 -15.62 -33.61
N ALA A 321 -12.14 -16.26 -34.63
CA ALA A 321 -10.69 -16.43 -34.78
C ALA A 321 -9.88 -15.12 -34.76
N PHE A 322 -10.43 -14.01 -35.25
CA PHE A 322 -9.83 -12.68 -35.17
C PHE A 322 -10.85 -11.70 -34.61
N SER A 323 -10.54 -11.09 -33.48
CA SER A 323 -11.43 -10.13 -32.84
C SER A 323 -10.67 -8.88 -32.39
N VAL A 324 -11.36 -7.74 -32.43
CA VAL A 324 -10.87 -6.49 -31.84
C VAL A 324 -11.45 -6.42 -30.43
N PRO A 325 -10.61 -6.41 -29.37
CA PRO A 325 -11.09 -6.27 -28.01
C PRO A 325 -11.85 -4.97 -27.77
N THR A 326 -12.72 -4.95 -26.77
CA THR A 326 -13.29 -3.70 -26.26
C THR A 326 -12.26 -2.93 -25.42
N ALA A 327 -12.47 -1.62 -25.27
CA ALA A 327 -11.60 -0.80 -24.43
C ALA A 327 -11.77 -1.17 -22.95
N ALA A 328 -10.67 -1.25 -22.22
CA ALA A 328 -10.68 -1.20 -20.77
C ALA A 328 -10.99 0.22 -20.26
N THR A 329 -11.19 0.34 -18.96
CA THR A 329 -11.44 1.64 -18.30
C THR A 329 -10.33 2.02 -17.34
N ALA A 330 -10.13 3.34 -17.16
CA ALA A 330 -9.15 3.86 -16.22
C ALA A 330 -9.67 3.74 -14.78
N GLY A 331 -8.75 3.72 -13.82
CA GLY A 331 -9.10 3.79 -12.41
C GLY A 331 -9.66 5.16 -12.03
N ALA A 332 -10.52 5.19 -11.02
CA ALA A 332 -11.00 6.43 -10.43
C ALA A 332 -9.94 7.05 -9.51
N ASN A 333 -9.97 8.37 -9.37
CA ASN A 333 -9.13 9.07 -8.41
C ASN A 333 -9.49 8.68 -6.97
N GLY A 334 -8.48 8.71 -6.10
CA GLY A 334 -8.65 8.60 -4.65
C GLY A 334 -8.84 9.96 -3.98
N PHE A 335 -8.37 10.10 -2.73
CA PHE A 335 -8.63 11.29 -1.92
C PHE A 335 -7.36 11.91 -1.34
N GLY A 336 -7.22 13.23 -1.52
CA GLY A 336 -6.30 14.08 -0.76
C GLY A 336 -7.10 14.84 0.29
N ILE A 337 -6.97 14.48 1.56
CA ILE A 337 -7.76 15.00 2.67
C ILE A 337 -6.88 15.82 3.61
N SER A 338 -7.34 17.01 3.99
CA SER A 338 -6.78 17.80 5.08
C SER A 338 -7.83 17.95 6.18
N THR A 339 -7.46 17.59 7.40
CA THR A 339 -8.31 17.75 8.59
C THR A 339 -7.60 18.67 9.58
N VAL A 340 -8.13 19.89 9.75
CA VAL A 340 -7.59 20.87 10.70
C VAL A 340 -8.09 20.54 12.11
N VAL A 341 -7.30 19.77 12.84
CA VAL A 341 -7.59 19.28 14.18
C VAL A 341 -6.28 18.97 14.90
N ASP A 342 -6.30 18.95 16.24
CA ASP A 342 -5.24 18.30 17.00
C ASP A 342 -5.42 16.77 16.91
N PRO A 343 -4.49 16.03 16.28
CA PRO A 343 -4.62 14.60 16.12
C PRO A 343 -4.49 13.82 17.43
N GLU A 344 -4.00 14.42 18.52
CA GLU A 344 -3.90 13.70 19.82
C GLU A 344 -5.28 13.26 20.33
N ALA A 345 -6.36 13.97 19.98
CA ALA A 345 -7.72 13.57 20.33
C ALA A 345 -8.25 12.38 19.50
N LEU A 346 -7.54 11.97 18.45
CA LEU A 346 -7.95 10.92 17.51
C LEU A 346 -7.18 9.60 17.67
N PHE A 347 -6.10 9.59 18.47
CA PHE A 347 -5.16 8.46 18.62
C PHE A 347 -5.06 7.91 20.03
#